data_AF-A0A382XVQ0-F1
#
_entry.id   AF-A0A382XVQ0-F1
#
_cell.length_a   1.000
_cell.length_b   1.000
_cell.length_c   1.000
_cell.angle_alpha   90.00
_cell.angle_beta   90.00
_cell.angle_gamma   90.00
#
_symmetry.space_group_name_H-M   'P 1'
#
loop_
_entity.id
_entity.type
_entity.pdbx_description
1 polymer ?
#
loop_
_entity_poly.entity_id
_entity_poly.type
_entity_poly.pdbx_seq_one_letter_code
_entity_poly.pdbx_strand_id
1 'polypeptide(L)'
;GGLNGYALSIDESKIEVPSGRLSVSLARQSDGTWAVEDPPEGLRKKHGLQGPIDDAFLSRFLVVAPDRPSGNELIDRWVAFELAHLQKRWRELFRGELPIKKAYEVTEVDIAGRHLVLWGTPANNHLIAKVAGKMPVTWKGDTIAAGKRSFSADHHLPVLIYPNPLSSSHYVVINSGPTFRESHDRTNSLQNPKLPDWAILDLNQPPNGESAGKVVAADFFDERWQFKQTPIRAIKEISLE
;
A
#
# COMPACT_ATOMS: atom_id res chain seq x y z
N GLY A 1 -37.72 -2.48 -0.86
CA GLY A 1 -38.07 -1.30 -0.04
C GLY A 1 -37.01 -0.24 -0.29
N GLY A 2 -37.42 1.00 -0.55
CA GLY A 2 -36.48 2.10 -0.73
C GLY A 2 -35.79 2.45 0.59
N LEU A 3 -34.55 2.93 0.52
CA LEU A 3 -33.84 3.47 1.68
C LEU A 3 -34.44 4.84 2.01
N ASN A 4 -35.13 4.93 3.14
CA ASN A 4 -35.62 6.21 3.64
C ASN A 4 -34.44 7.10 4.06
N GLY A 5 -34.56 8.42 3.86
CA GLY A 5 -33.59 9.37 4.38
C GLY A 5 -33.58 9.39 5.90
N TYR A 6 -32.51 9.90 6.50
CA TYR A 6 -32.38 10.00 7.96
C TYR A 6 -31.56 11.22 8.36
N ALA A 7 -31.81 11.73 9.56
CA ALA A 7 -30.97 12.77 10.16
C ALA A 7 -29.79 12.13 10.89
N LEU A 8 -28.58 12.61 10.60
CA LEU A 8 -27.34 12.22 11.25
C LEU A 8 -26.83 13.39 12.09
N SER A 9 -26.44 13.13 13.34
CA SER A 9 -25.80 14.14 14.21
C SER A 9 -24.34 13.76 14.42
N ILE A 10 -23.43 14.67 14.08
CA ILE A 10 -21.98 14.54 14.30
C ILE A 10 -21.50 15.85 14.92
N ASP A 11 -20.91 15.78 16.10
CA ASP A 11 -20.54 16.96 16.90
C ASP A 11 -21.77 17.89 17.05
N GLU A 12 -21.65 19.15 16.67
CA GLU A 12 -22.74 20.14 16.68
C GLU A 12 -23.52 20.18 15.35
N SER A 13 -23.15 19.34 14.37
CA SER A 13 -23.77 19.33 13.04
C SER A 13 -24.96 18.39 12.99
N LYS A 14 -26.08 18.87 12.43
CA LYS A 14 -27.22 18.05 12.02
C LYS A 14 -27.26 17.98 10.51
N ILE A 15 -27.19 16.77 9.98
CA ILE A 15 -27.02 16.48 8.56
C ILE A 15 -28.21 15.66 8.09
N GLU A 16 -28.94 16.16 7.11
CA GLU A 16 -30.00 15.38 6.45
C GLU A 16 -29.40 14.48 5.37
N VAL A 17 -29.48 13.16 5.56
CA VAL A 17 -29.02 12.17 4.60
C VAL A 17 -30.16 11.86 3.63
N PRO A 18 -29.99 12.11 2.31
CA PRO A 18 -31.05 11.90 1.33
C PRO A 18 -31.50 10.44 1.23
N SER A 19 -32.81 10.23 1.02
CA SER A 19 -33.34 8.92 0.67
C SER A 19 -32.74 8.38 -0.63
N GLY A 20 -32.66 7.07 -0.77
CA GLY A 20 -32.21 6.40 -1.99
C GLY A 20 -30.69 6.38 -2.21
N ARG A 21 -29.89 6.91 -1.28
CA ARG A 21 -28.42 6.73 -1.28
C ARG A 21 -28.01 5.57 -0.36
N LEU A 22 -27.14 4.69 -0.85
CA LEU A 22 -26.53 3.61 -0.05
C LEU A 22 -25.38 4.12 0.84
N SER A 23 -24.74 5.22 0.45
CA SER A 23 -23.67 5.89 1.20
C SER A 23 -23.65 7.39 0.88
N VAL A 24 -23.09 8.18 1.80
CA VAL A 24 -22.80 9.61 1.62
C VAL A 24 -21.36 9.90 2.01
N SER A 25 -20.75 10.90 1.38
CA SER A 25 -19.47 11.46 1.81
C SER A 25 -19.72 12.68 2.67
N LEU A 26 -18.93 12.81 3.73
CA LEU A 26 -19.02 13.93 4.67
C LEU A 26 -17.70 14.69 4.65
N ALA A 27 -17.79 16.00 4.49
CA ALA A 27 -16.65 16.90 4.54
C ALA A 27 -16.76 17.80 5.77
N ARG A 28 -15.64 17.95 6.49
CA ARG A 28 -15.53 18.89 7.59
C ARG A 28 -15.15 20.26 7.04
N GLN A 29 -16.02 21.24 7.26
CA GLN A 29 -15.91 22.61 6.80
C GLN A 29 -14.87 23.39 7.61
N SER A 30 -14.45 24.53 7.07
CA SER A 30 -13.47 25.42 7.74
C SER A 30 -13.97 25.99 9.07
N ASP A 31 -15.29 26.09 9.26
CA ASP A 31 -15.94 26.50 10.50
C ASP A 31 -16.11 25.35 11.52
N GLY A 32 -15.66 24.14 11.17
CA GLY A 32 -15.72 22.95 12.01
C GLY A 32 -17.00 22.12 11.87
N THR A 33 -17.98 22.55 11.08
CA THR A 33 -19.22 21.81 10.83
C THR A 33 -19.04 20.69 9.80
N TRP A 34 -19.98 19.75 9.76
CA TRP A 34 -20.01 18.64 8.80
C TRP A 34 -21.14 18.82 7.79
N ALA A 35 -20.85 18.58 6.52
CA ALA A 35 -21.84 18.64 5.43
C ALA A 35 -21.74 17.41 4.51
N VAL A 36 -22.85 17.05 3.87
CA VAL A 36 -22.83 16.09 2.75
C VAL A 36 -22.24 16.81 1.54
N GLU A 37 -21.05 16.37 1.13
CA GLU A 37 -20.37 16.90 -0.05
C GLU A 37 -19.82 15.77 -0.90
N ASP A 38 -19.73 16.01 -2.20
CA ASP A 38 -19.03 15.09 -3.07
C ASP A 38 -17.53 15.17 -2.77
N PRO A 39 -16.84 14.03 -2.70
CA PRO A 39 -15.43 14.01 -2.38
C PRO A 39 -14.61 14.72 -3.47
N PRO A 40 -13.50 15.38 -3.11
CA PRO A 40 -12.71 16.16 -4.06
C PRO A 40 -12.21 15.28 -5.21
N GLU A 41 -12.10 15.89 -6.40
CA GLU A 41 -11.56 15.23 -7.58
C GLU A 41 -10.07 14.86 -7.40
N GLY A 42 -9.61 13.92 -8.22
CA GLY A 42 -8.22 13.48 -8.25
C GLY A 42 -7.90 12.29 -7.34
N LEU A 43 -6.60 11.98 -7.30
CA LEU A 43 -6.07 10.83 -6.57
C LEU A 43 -6.15 11.08 -5.06
N ARG A 44 -6.85 10.18 -4.37
CA ARG A 44 -7.06 10.26 -2.93
C ARG A 44 -7.31 8.91 -2.31
N LYS A 45 -7.17 8.84 -1.00
CA LYS A 45 -7.65 7.69 -0.24
C LYS A 45 -9.17 7.64 -0.26
N LYS A 46 -9.72 6.45 -0.41
CA LYS A 46 -11.17 6.17 -0.41
C LYS A 46 -11.40 4.75 0.08
N HIS A 47 -12.64 4.38 0.38
CA HIS A 47 -12.95 3.01 0.77
C HIS A 47 -12.49 1.98 -0.30
N GLY A 48 -11.75 0.96 0.14
CA GLY A 48 -11.15 -0.09 -0.69
C GLY A 48 -9.95 0.36 -1.55
N LEU A 49 -9.18 1.37 -1.08
CA LEU A 49 -8.69 2.59 -1.75
C LEU A 49 -7.82 3.43 -0.77
N GLN A 50 -7.49 2.95 0.45
CA GLN A 50 -6.90 3.73 1.55
C GLN A 50 -5.59 3.20 2.16
N GLY A 51 -5.17 1.97 1.87
CA GLY A 51 -4.05 1.29 2.53
C GLY A 51 -4.42 0.80 3.95
N PRO A 52 -3.47 0.22 4.72
CA PRO A 52 -2.04 -0.02 4.42
C PRO A 52 -1.82 -1.17 3.43
N ILE A 53 -0.59 -1.65 3.28
CA ILE A 53 -0.22 -2.72 2.33
C ILE A 53 -1.21 -3.90 2.31
N ASP A 54 -1.64 -4.34 3.49
CA ASP A 54 -2.56 -5.46 3.65
C ASP A 54 -3.97 -5.25 3.05
N ASP A 55 -4.40 -4.01 2.82
CA ASP A 55 -5.72 -3.67 2.27
C ASP A 55 -5.94 -4.30 0.88
N ALA A 56 -4.86 -4.46 0.10
CA ALA A 56 -4.91 -5.12 -1.21
C ALA A 56 -5.32 -6.60 -1.15
N PHE A 57 -5.21 -7.26 0.00
CA PHE A 57 -5.53 -8.68 0.13
C PHE A 57 -6.97 -8.93 0.60
N LEU A 58 -7.77 -7.88 0.78
CA LEU A 58 -9.20 -7.94 1.09
C LEU A 58 -10.09 -7.97 -0.16
N SER A 59 -9.49 -8.02 -1.35
CA SER A 59 -10.16 -8.00 -2.66
C SER A 59 -9.42 -8.86 -3.68
N ARG A 60 -9.90 -8.91 -4.92
CA ARG A 60 -9.26 -9.72 -5.97
C ARG A 60 -7.88 -9.17 -6.31
N PHE A 61 -6.87 -10.03 -6.27
CA PHE A 61 -5.50 -9.70 -6.64
C PHE A 61 -4.87 -10.77 -7.54
N LEU A 62 -3.71 -10.46 -8.11
CA LEU A 62 -2.83 -11.38 -8.82
C LEU A 62 -1.39 -11.14 -8.40
N VAL A 63 -0.71 -12.20 -7.97
CA VAL A 63 0.71 -12.18 -7.70
C VAL A 63 1.46 -12.29 -9.02
N VAL A 64 2.43 -11.40 -9.22
CA VAL A 64 3.20 -11.31 -10.45
C VAL A 64 4.68 -11.50 -10.12
N ALA A 65 5.21 -12.66 -10.50
CA ALA A 65 6.61 -13.01 -10.34
C ALA A 65 7.50 -12.33 -11.41
N PRO A 66 8.79 -12.10 -11.12
CA PRO A 66 9.73 -11.55 -12.10
C PRO A 66 9.86 -12.42 -13.36
N ASP A 67 10.13 -11.79 -14.50
CA ASP A 67 10.36 -12.43 -15.80
C ASP A 67 11.71 -13.15 -15.88
N ARG A 68 12.71 -12.63 -15.15
CA ARG A 68 14.13 -13.04 -15.23
C ARG A 68 14.89 -12.68 -13.94
N PRO A 69 16.19 -12.98 -13.82
CA PRO A 69 17.03 -12.42 -12.75
C PRO A 69 17.16 -10.89 -12.84
N SER A 70 17.32 -10.21 -11.69
CA SER A 70 17.53 -8.75 -11.62
C SER A 70 18.95 -8.31 -11.96
N GLY A 71 19.91 -9.25 -11.94
CA GLY A 71 21.33 -8.93 -11.98
C GLY A 71 21.91 -8.62 -10.58
N ASN A 72 21.10 -8.79 -9.53
CA ASN A 72 21.52 -8.68 -8.13
C ASN A 72 21.10 -9.96 -7.38
N GLU A 73 22.09 -10.78 -7.02
CA GLU A 73 21.85 -12.07 -6.37
C GLU A 73 21.20 -11.97 -5.00
N LEU A 74 21.47 -10.90 -4.24
CA LEU A 74 20.85 -10.67 -2.94
C LEU A 74 19.35 -10.44 -3.10
N ILE A 75 18.97 -9.57 -4.04
CA ILE A 75 17.56 -9.29 -4.34
C ILE A 75 16.86 -10.52 -4.92
N ASP A 76 17.48 -11.21 -5.88
CA ASP A 76 16.88 -12.38 -6.53
C ASP A 76 16.60 -13.51 -5.52
N ARG A 77 17.54 -13.75 -4.60
CA ARG A 77 17.37 -14.72 -3.51
C ARG A 77 16.26 -14.31 -2.55
N TRP A 78 16.21 -13.04 -2.18
CA TRP A 78 15.17 -12.51 -1.29
C TRP A 78 13.78 -12.63 -1.93
N VAL A 79 13.63 -12.25 -3.20
CA VAL A 79 12.35 -12.32 -3.93
C VAL A 79 11.88 -13.76 -4.05
N ALA A 80 12.79 -14.70 -4.39
CA ALA A 80 12.44 -16.11 -4.47
C ALA A 80 12.00 -16.67 -3.12
N PHE A 81 12.70 -16.32 -2.04
CA PHE A 81 12.35 -16.73 -0.68
C PHE A 81 10.98 -16.19 -0.26
N GLU A 82 10.75 -14.88 -0.39
CA GLU A 82 9.50 -14.26 0.07
C GLU A 82 8.29 -14.66 -0.78
N LEU A 83 8.45 -14.92 -2.09
CA LEU A 83 7.38 -15.50 -2.90
C LEU A 83 7.00 -16.91 -2.44
N ALA A 84 7.98 -17.77 -2.18
CA ALA A 84 7.73 -19.12 -1.67
C ALA A 84 7.12 -19.09 -0.26
N HIS A 85 7.61 -18.18 0.60
CA HIS A 85 7.06 -17.92 1.93
C HIS A 85 5.61 -17.47 1.85
N LEU A 86 5.30 -16.47 1.01
CA LEU A 86 3.94 -16.00 0.78
C LEU A 86 3.02 -17.12 0.31
N GLN A 87 3.44 -17.94 -0.67
CA GLN A 87 2.64 -19.08 -1.14
C GLN A 87 2.35 -20.09 -0.04
N LYS A 88 3.38 -20.47 0.73
CA LYS A 88 3.22 -21.39 1.86
C LYS A 88 2.26 -20.83 2.91
N ARG A 89 2.52 -19.60 3.38
CA ARG A 89 1.73 -18.92 4.40
C ARG A 89 0.28 -18.75 3.97
N TRP A 90 0.06 -18.39 2.70
CA TRP A 90 -1.27 -18.20 2.16
C TRP A 90 -2.11 -19.48 2.25
N ARG A 91 -1.51 -20.61 1.86
CA ARG A 91 -2.16 -21.91 1.96
C ARG A 91 -2.42 -22.32 3.41
N GLU A 92 -1.48 -22.09 4.31
CA GLU A 92 -1.59 -22.47 5.73
C GLU A 92 -2.65 -21.66 6.47
N LEU A 93 -2.72 -20.35 6.22
CA LEU A 93 -3.59 -19.43 6.97
C LEU A 93 -4.96 -19.23 6.32
N PHE A 94 -4.98 -19.05 4.99
CA PHE A 94 -6.19 -18.71 4.26
C PHE A 94 -6.77 -19.90 3.47
N ARG A 95 -6.11 -21.07 3.51
CA ARG A 95 -6.59 -22.32 2.91
C ARG A 95 -6.91 -22.19 1.42
N GLY A 96 -6.14 -21.37 0.71
CA GLY A 96 -6.29 -21.13 -0.72
C GLY A 96 -4.96 -21.26 -1.46
N GLU A 97 -5.05 -21.35 -2.78
CA GLU A 97 -3.91 -21.25 -3.69
C GLU A 97 -3.81 -19.81 -4.23
N LEU A 98 -2.59 -19.28 -4.31
CA LEU A 98 -2.38 -17.94 -4.84
C LEU A 98 -2.54 -17.93 -6.38
N PRO A 99 -3.27 -16.96 -6.94
CA PRO A 99 -3.16 -16.69 -8.37
C PRO A 99 -1.79 -16.07 -8.65
N ILE A 100 -0.91 -16.82 -9.31
CA ILE A 100 0.44 -16.39 -9.67
C ILE A 100 0.63 -16.43 -11.18
N LYS A 101 1.25 -15.40 -11.75
CA LYS A 101 1.71 -15.34 -13.14
C LYS A 101 3.12 -14.77 -13.21
N LYS A 102 3.86 -15.08 -14.28
CA LYS A 102 5.03 -14.27 -14.69
C LYS A 102 4.54 -12.95 -15.27
N ALA A 103 5.36 -11.90 -15.18
CA ALA A 103 4.92 -10.59 -15.64
C ALA A 103 4.55 -10.60 -17.14
N TYR A 104 5.29 -11.32 -17.99
CA TYR A 104 4.98 -11.47 -19.43
C TYR A 104 3.65 -12.19 -19.73
N GLU A 105 3.04 -12.85 -18.75
CA GLU A 105 1.75 -13.57 -18.88
C GLU A 105 0.56 -12.71 -18.44
N VAL A 106 0.83 -11.53 -17.87
CA VAL A 106 -0.20 -10.61 -17.38
C VAL A 106 -0.85 -9.91 -18.58
N THR A 107 -2.18 -9.93 -18.61
CA THR A 107 -2.99 -9.36 -19.68
C THR A 107 -3.62 -8.03 -19.26
N GLU A 108 -4.15 -7.27 -20.23
CA GLU A 108 -4.94 -6.06 -19.93
C GLU A 108 -6.19 -6.36 -19.09
N VAL A 109 -6.80 -7.54 -19.27
CA VAL A 109 -7.93 -7.99 -18.44
C VAL A 109 -7.49 -8.19 -16.99
N ASP A 110 -6.27 -8.69 -16.77
CA ASP A 110 -5.71 -8.79 -15.43
C ASP A 110 -5.46 -7.40 -14.83
N ILE A 111 -4.89 -6.47 -15.61
CA ILE A 111 -4.62 -5.10 -15.12
C ILE A 111 -5.91 -4.36 -14.76
N ALA A 112 -6.97 -4.52 -15.56
CA ALA A 112 -8.23 -3.81 -15.39
C ALA A 112 -9.12 -4.37 -14.27
N GLY A 113 -8.99 -5.66 -13.92
CA GLY A 113 -9.98 -6.37 -13.09
C GLY A 113 -9.55 -6.77 -11.68
N ARG A 114 -8.31 -6.46 -11.27
CA ARG A 114 -7.74 -6.91 -9.99
C ARG A 114 -6.56 -6.04 -9.56
N HIS A 115 -6.24 -6.11 -8.27
CA HIS A 115 -4.99 -5.58 -7.75
C HIS A 115 -3.80 -6.39 -8.29
N LEU A 116 -2.66 -5.74 -8.48
CA LEU A 116 -1.43 -6.40 -8.92
C LEU A 116 -0.40 -6.39 -7.80
N VAL A 117 0.08 -7.57 -7.41
CA VAL A 117 1.13 -7.74 -6.40
C VAL A 117 2.42 -8.09 -7.12
N LEU A 118 3.20 -7.07 -7.46
CA LEU A 118 4.39 -7.16 -8.31
C LEU A 118 5.64 -7.42 -7.47
N TRP A 119 6.38 -8.47 -7.83
CA TRP A 119 7.65 -8.85 -7.19
C TRP A 119 8.84 -8.58 -8.10
N GLY A 120 9.96 -8.15 -7.52
CA GLY A 120 11.21 -7.83 -8.21
C GLY A 120 11.57 -6.34 -8.19
N THR A 121 12.25 -5.92 -9.27
CA THR A 121 12.70 -4.56 -9.55
C THR A 121 12.29 -4.17 -10.98
N PRO A 122 12.44 -2.89 -11.38
CA PRO A 122 12.27 -2.50 -12.77
C PRO A 122 13.12 -3.32 -13.77
N ALA A 123 14.26 -3.88 -13.33
CA ALA A 123 15.17 -4.61 -14.21
C ALA A 123 14.64 -6.01 -14.60
N ASN A 124 13.88 -6.66 -13.73
CA ASN A 124 13.41 -8.04 -13.93
C ASN A 124 11.89 -8.23 -13.97
N ASN A 125 11.10 -7.20 -13.67
CA ASN A 125 9.66 -7.21 -13.81
C ASN A 125 9.23 -5.99 -14.62
N HIS A 126 8.85 -6.22 -15.88
CA HIS A 126 8.54 -5.11 -16.78
C HIS A 126 7.28 -4.32 -16.38
N LEU A 127 6.38 -4.88 -15.57
CA LEU A 127 5.25 -4.12 -15.01
C LEU A 127 5.72 -3.16 -13.92
N ILE A 128 6.69 -3.54 -13.10
CA ILE A 128 7.32 -2.62 -12.14
C ILE A 128 7.98 -1.47 -12.91
N ALA A 129 8.69 -1.75 -14.00
CA ALA A 129 9.28 -0.71 -14.85
C ALA A 129 8.25 0.30 -15.39
N LYS A 130 7.03 -0.16 -15.74
CA LYS A 130 5.93 0.70 -16.23
C LYS A 130 5.36 1.65 -15.16
N VAL A 131 5.39 1.26 -13.88
CA VAL A 131 4.74 2.01 -12.79
C VAL A 131 5.72 2.74 -11.88
N ALA A 132 6.99 2.30 -11.81
CA ALA A 132 8.01 2.82 -10.88
C ALA A 132 8.21 4.34 -10.94
N GLY A 133 8.12 4.95 -12.13
CA GLY A 133 8.26 6.40 -12.30
C GLY A 133 7.00 7.21 -11.98
N LYS A 134 5.88 6.55 -11.62
CA LYS A 134 4.56 7.18 -11.40
C LYS A 134 4.09 7.09 -9.94
N MET A 135 4.94 6.59 -9.06
CA MET A 135 4.66 6.42 -7.64
C MET A 135 5.60 7.30 -6.79
N PRO A 136 5.24 7.65 -5.55
CA PRO A 136 6.09 8.50 -4.70
C PRO A 136 7.47 7.89 -4.39
N VAL A 137 7.55 6.57 -4.21
CA VAL A 137 8.83 5.85 -4.06
C VAL A 137 9.32 5.42 -5.43
N THR A 138 10.51 5.86 -5.82
CA THR A 138 11.04 5.69 -7.18
C THR A 138 12.44 5.08 -7.19
N TRP A 139 12.72 4.21 -8.16
CA TRP A 139 14.08 3.82 -8.51
C TRP A 139 14.73 4.89 -9.38
N LYS A 140 15.98 5.24 -9.08
CA LYS A 140 16.81 6.21 -9.80
C LYS A 140 18.22 5.64 -9.96
N GLY A 141 18.41 4.84 -11.01
CA GLY A 141 19.64 4.08 -11.21
C GLY A 141 19.91 3.18 -10.00
N ASP A 142 21.06 3.35 -9.37
CA ASP A 142 21.53 2.55 -8.23
C ASP A 142 20.96 3.02 -6.89
N THR A 143 19.91 3.85 -6.90
CA THR A 143 19.27 4.36 -5.70
C THR A 143 17.75 4.21 -5.71
N ILE A 144 17.17 4.10 -4.52
CA ILE A 144 15.74 4.20 -4.27
C ILE A 144 15.50 5.50 -3.52
N ALA A 145 14.65 6.37 -4.06
CA ALA A 145 14.26 7.62 -3.44
C ALA A 145 12.88 7.49 -2.77
N ALA A 146 12.79 7.91 -1.52
CA ALA A 146 11.54 8.05 -0.77
C ALA A 146 11.51 9.44 -0.10
N GLY A 147 10.78 10.37 -0.73
CA GLY A 147 10.76 11.77 -0.35
C GLY A 147 12.15 12.39 -0.51
N LYS A 148 12.69 12.94 0.60
CA LYS A 148 14.05 13.52 0.64
C LYS A 148 15.13 12.49 0.94
N ARG A 149 14.77 11.23 1.20
CA ARG A 149 15.69 10.16 1.58
C ARG A 149 16.08 9.35 0.34
N SER A 150 17.33 8.88 0.32
CA SER A 150 17.89 8.03 -0.73
C SER A 150 18.55 6.81 -0.10
N PHE A 151 18.41 5.66 -0.74
CA PHE A 151 18.91 4.35 -0.28
C PHE A 151 19.60 3.64 -1.44
N SER A 152 20.69 2.90 -1.20
CA SER A 152 21.35 2.10 -2.26
C SER A 152 20.43 0.96 -2.71
N ALA A 153 20.22 0.84 -4.02
CA ALA A 153 19.43 -0.23 -4.63
C ALA A 153 20.16 -1.59 -4.65
N ASP A 154 21.40 -1.67 -4.16
CA ASP A 154 22.17 -2.92 -4.11
C ASP A 154 21.69 -3.86 -3.01
N HIS A 155 21.19 -3.28 -1.91
CA HIS A 155 20.74 -4.04 -0.74
C HIS A 155 19.49 -3.47 -0.09
N HIS A 156 18.91 -2.38 -0.62
CA HIS A 156 17.60 -1.93 -0.21
C HIS A 156 16.53 -2.27 -1.25
N LEU A 157 15.31 -2.52 -0.77
CA LEU A 157 14.17 -2.78 -1.63
C LEU A 157 12.92 -2.12 -1.05
N PRO A 158 12.11 -1.42 -1.87
CA PRO A 158 10.86 -0.87 -1.40
C PRO A 158 9.79 -1.95 -1.33
N VAL A 159 8.99 -1.88 -0.28
CA VAL A 159 7.70 -2.58 -0.16
C VAL A 159 6.62 -1.53 0.03
N LEU A 160 5.58 -1.55 -0.79
CA LEU A 160 4.55 -0.50 -0.73
C LEU A 160 3.23 -0.93 -1.37
N ILE A 161 2.20 -0.14 -1.09
CA ILE A 161 0.92 -0.14 -1.79
C ILE A 161 0.65 1.25 -2.37
N TYR A 162 0.06 1.28 -3.56
CA TYR A 162 -0.33 2.53 -4.23
C TYR A 162 -1.48 2.28 -5.20
N PRO A 163 -2.35 3.26 -5.50
CA PRO A 163 -3.32 3.13 -6.59
C PRO A 163 -2.61 2.86 -7.92
N ASN A 164 -2.97 1.78 -8.59
CA ASN A 164 -2.29 1.29 -9.78
C ASN A 164 -2.32 2.35 -10.90
N PRO A 165 -1.16 2.88 -11.34
CA PRO A 165 -1.12 3.86 -12.43
C PRO A 165 -1.63 3.34 -13.79
N LEU A 166 -1.84 2.02 -13.92
CA LEU A 166 -2.42 1.38 -15.09
C LEU A 166 -3.94 1.10 -14.94
N SER A 167 -4.47 1.17 -13.72
CA SER A 167 -5.88 0.91 -13.40
C SER A 167 -6.24 1.57 -12.06
N SER A 168 -6.68 2.82 -12.09
CA SER A 168 -6.82 3.67 -10.90
C SER A 168 -7.90 3.22 -9.89
N SER A 169 -8.73 2.25 -10.24
CA SER A 169 -9.70 1.60 -9.35
C SER A 169 -9.11 0.44 -8.55
N HIS A 170 -7.83 0.09 -8.76
CA HIS A 170 -7.16 -1.04 -8.13
C HIS A 170 -5.81 -0.62 -7.54
N TYR A 171 -5.26 -1.43 -6.65
CA TYR A 171 -3.90 -1.28 -6.16
C TYR A 171 -2.85 -1.91 -7.06
N VAL A 172 -1.65 -1.34 -6.98
CA VAL A 172 -0.39 -2.05 -7.17
C VAL A 172 0.30 -2.17 -5.81
N VAL A 173 0.73 -3.39 -5.48
CA VAL A 173 1.59 -3.69 -4.34
C VAL A 173 2.96 -4.07 -4.89
N ILE A 174 4.02 -3.57 -4.27
CA ILE A 174 5.40 -3.87 -4.65
C ILE A 174 6.01 -4.71 -3.53
N ASN A 175 6.58 -5.86 -3.88
CA ASN A 175 7.43 -6.72 -3.03
C ASN A 175 6.83 -7.04 -1.65
N SER A 176 5.52 -7.19 -1.53
CA SER A 176 4.89 -7.51 -0.24
C SER A 176 3.71 -8.45 -0.39
N GLY A 177 3.47 -9.21 0.68
CA GLY A 177 2.23 -9.91 0.97
C GLY A 177 1.50 -9.28 2.17
N PRO A 178 0.59 -10.02 2.82
CA PRO A 178 0.18 -9.74 4.20
C PRO A 178 1.41 -9.57 5.09
N THR A 179 1.41 -8.55 5.94
CA THR A 179 2.63 -8.07 6.61
C THR A 179 2.86 -8.69 7.98
N PHE A 180 1.87 -9.41 8.51
CA PHE A 180 2.04 -10.24 9.69
C PHE A 180 2.76 -11.56 9.35
N ARG A 181 3.63 -11.97 10.26
CA ARG A 181 4.53 -13.13 10.13
C ARG A 181 4.38 -14.10 11.32
N GLU A 182 5.20 -15.13 11.39
CA GLU A 182 5.10 -16.25 12.33
C GLU A 182 4.97 -15.84 13.80
N SER A 183 5.63 -14.74 14.22
CA SER A 183 5.51 -14.22 15.58
C SER A 183 4.09 -13.78 15.96
N HIS A 184 3.21 -13.65 14.97
CA HIS A 184 1.82 -13.23 15.12
C HIS A 184 0.82 -14.39 15.03
N ASP A 185 1.29 -15.64 14.95
CA ASP A 185 0.41 -16.79 14.74
C ASP A 185 -0.29 -17.26 16.01
N ARG A 186 0.14 -16.80 17.19
CA ARG A 186 -0.43 -17.24 18.47
C ARG A 186 -1.95 -17.01 18.56
N THR A 187 -2.45 -15.95 17.94
CA THR A 187 -3.88 -15.64 17.88
C THR A 187 -4.17 -14.78 16.66
N ASN A 188 -5.33 -14.98 16.06
CA ASN A 188 -5.80 -14.17 14.93
C ASN A 188 -5.87 -12.66 15.25
N SER A 189 -6.01 -12.26 16.52
CA SER A 189 -5.99 -10.85 16.93
C SER A 189 -4.64 -10.16 16.69
N LEU A 190 -3.55 -10.94 16.56
CA LEU A 190 -2.23 -10.42 16.20
C LEU A 190 -1.98 -10.38 14.69
N GLN A 191 -2.88 -10.96 13.87
CA GLN A 191 -2.78 -10.98 12.41
C GLN A 191 -3.36 -9.71 11.77
N ASN A 192 -2.99 -8.56 12.32
CA ASN A 192 -3.30 -7.23 11.79
C ASN A 192 -2.11 -6.68 10.97
N PRO A 193 -2.32 -5.64 10.14
CA PRO A 193 -1.23 -5.04 9.37
C PRO A 193 -0.07 -4.58 10.26
N LYS A 194 1.17 -4.85 9.83
CA LYS A 194 2.43 -4.54 10.52
C LYS A 194 3.28 -3.50 9.81
N LEU A 195 3.04 -3.26 8.53
CA LEU A 195 3.65 -2.17 7.78
C LEU A 195 2.59 -1.15 7.35
N PRO A 196 2.97 0.14 7.22
CA PRO A 196 2.10 1.19 6.73
C PRO A 196 2.00 1.12 5.19
N ASP A 197 1.71 2.24 4.52
CA ASP A 197 1.56 2.25 3.05
C ASP A 197 2.87 1.98 2.30
N TRP A 198 4.01 2.32 2.90
CA TRP A 198 5.34 2.06 2.32
C TRP A 198 6.40 1.83 3.38
N ALA A 199 7.39 1.02 3.02
CA ALA A 199 8.62 0.82 3.78
C ALA A 199 9.80 0.57 2.84
N ILE A 200 11.01 0.85 3.34
CA ILE A 200 12.27 0.44 2.72
C ILE A 200 12.90 -0.63 3.61
N LEU A 201 13.16 -1.79 3.02
CA LEU A 201 13.86 -2.89 3.67
C LEU A 201 15.35 -2.82 3.34
N ASP A 202 16.21 -3.06 4.31
CA ASP A 202 17.63 -3.41 4.14
C ASP A 202 17.77 -4.95 4.24
N LEU A 203 18.17 -5.54 3.12
CA LEU A 203 18.23 -6.99 2.89
C LEU A 203 19.50 -7.63 3.45
N ASN A 204 20.44 -6.85 4.00
CA ASN A 204 21.58 -7.40 4.74
C ASN A 204 21.14 -8.09 6.03
N GLN A 205 19.96 -7.74 6.55
CA GLN A 205 19.29 -8.52 7.58
C GLN A 205 18.31 -9.50 6.90
N PRO A 206 18.50 -10.82 7.07
CA PRO A 206 17.59 -11.79 6.48
C PRO A 206 16.19 -11.70 7.09
N PRO A 207 15.14 -12.14 6.36
CA PRO A 207 13.80 -12.27 6.90
C PRO A 207 13.76 -13.14 8.16
N ASN A 208 12.84 -12.83 9.06
CA ASN A 208 12.57 -13.61 10.27
C ASN A 208 11.06 -13.65 10.58
N GLY A 209 10.69 -14.16 11.75
CA GLY A 209 9.28 -14.26 12.18
C GLY A 209 8.59 -12.91 12.45
N GLU A 210 9.33 -11.81 12.48
CA GLU A 210 8.81 -10.45 12.73
C GLU A 210 8.74 -9.61 11.45
N SER A 211 9.74 -9.72 10.57
CA SER A 211 9.89 -8.84 9.41
C SER A 211 10.52 -9.54 8.20
N ALA A 212 10.22 -9.05 7.00
CA ALA A 212 10.80 -9.52 5.74
C ALA A 212 12.24 -9.00 5.51
N GLY A 213 12.86 -8.37 6.50
CA GLY A 213 14.14 -7.66 6.40
C GLY A 213 14.15 -6.46 7.33
N LYS A 214 15.29 -5.79 7.46
CA LYS A 214 15.39 -4.63 8.37
C LYS A 214 14.60 -3.46 7.82
N VAL A 215 13.56 -3.02 8.51
CA VAL A 215 12.84 -1.79 8.14
C VAL A 215 13.69 -0.58 8.50
N VAL A 216 14.22 0.13 7.51
CA VAL A 216 15.04 1.35 7.69
C VAL A 216 14.25 2.64 7.49
N ALA A 217 13.06 2.54 6.92
CA ALA A 217 12.12 3.64 6.72
C ALA A 217 10.71 3.06 6.54
N ALA A 218 9.70 3.71 7.12
CA ALA A 218 8.30 3.39 6.87
C ALA A 218 7.41 4.56 7.27
N ASP A 219 6.33 4.81 6.53
CA ASP A 219 5.26 5.73 6.92
C ASP A 219 4.00 5.47 6.08
N PHE A 220 2.92 6.16 6.40
CA PHE A 220 1.75 6.28 5.54
C PHE A 220 1.92 7.46 4.59
N PHE A 221 1.30 7.35 3.42
CA PHE A 221 1.01 8.51 2.59
C PHE A 221 -0.14 9.32 3.18
N ASP A 222 -0.25 10.59 2.79
CA ASP A 222 -1.38 11.43 3.14
C ASP A 222 -2.67 11.04 2.37
N GLU A 223 -3.76 11.76 2.61
CA GLU A 223 -5.06 11.54 1.95
C GLU A 223 -5.02 11.72 0.43
N ARG A 224 -3.95 12.31 -0.14
CA ARG A 224 -3.71 12.48 -1.58
C ARG A 224 -2.62 11.56 -2.10
N TRP A 225 -2.29 10.50 -1.35
CA TRP A 225 -1.25 9.54 -1.67
C TRP A 225 0.15 10.17 -1.87
N GLN A 226 0.43 11.28 -1.20
CA GLN A 226 1.75 11.93 -1.18
C GLN A 226 2.52 11.62 0.11
N PHE A 227 3.84 11.84 0.12
CA PHE A 227 4.58 11.82 1.39
C PHE A 227 4.01 12.88 2.32
N LYS A 228 3.76 12.50 3.58
CA LYS A 228 3.37 13.45 4.61
C LYS A 228 4.41 14.56 4.69
N GLN A 229 3.92 15.80 4.62
CA GLN A 229 4.75 16.92 5.00
C GLN A 229 4.91 16.88 6.51
N THR A 230 6.15 16.85 7.01
CA THR A 230 6.38 17.10 8.43
C THR A 230 5.84 18.49 8.75
N PRO A 231 4.89 18.64 9.69
CA PRO A 231 4.41 19.97 10.05
C PRO A 231 5.60 20.81 10.52
N ILE A 232 5.80 21.98 9.94
CA ILE A 232 6.66 23.00 10.54
C ILE A 232 5.96 23.41 11.83
N ARG A 233 6.30 22.79 12.96
CA ARG A 233 5.98 23.39 14.26
C ARG A 233 6.80 24.66 14.32
N ALA A 234 6.16 25.81 14.10
CA ALA A 234 6.70 27.08 14.53
C ALA A 234 7.00 26.92 16.03
N ILE A 235 8.28 26.89 16.38
CA ILE A 235 8.71 27.04 17.77
C ILE A 235 8.25 28.45 18.14
N LYS A 236 7.13 28.56 18.85
CA LYS A 236 6.87 29.77 19.62
C LYS A 236 7.93 29.76 20.72
N GLU A 237 8.94 30.61 20.56
CA GLU A 237 9.81 30.98 21.67
C GLU A 237 8.91 31.43 22.82
N ILE A 238 8.84 30.62 23.86
CA ILE A 238 8.29 31.06 25.14
C ILE A 238 9.38 31.96 25.72
N SER A 239 9.21 33.27 25.53
CA SER A 239 9.91 34.26 26.33
C SER A 239 9.36 34.14 27.75
N LEU A 240 10.21 33.72 28.68
CA LEU A 240 9.94 33.83 30.11
C LEU A 240 10.27 35.27 30.51
N GLU A 241 9.25 36.03 30.87
CA GLU A 241 9.39 37.16 31.80
C GLU A 241 9.31 36.65 33.24
#